data_AF-A0A645B8P2-F1
#
_entry.id   AF-A0A645B8P2-F1
#
_cell.length_a   1.000
_cell.length_b   1.000
_cell.length_c   1.000
_cell.angle_alpha   90.00
_cell.angle_beta   90.00
_cell.angle_gamma   90.00
#
_symmetry.space_group_name_H-M   'P 1'
#
loop_
_entity.id
_entity.type
_entity.pdbx_description
1 polymer ?
#
loop_
_entity_poly.entity_id
_entity_poly.type
_entity_poly.pdbx_seq_one_letter_code
_entity_poly.pdbx_strand_id
1 'polypeptide(L)' 'MAAGLRAGDVVTRLGGVRVEDGTGLIVQVRRHRPGEELAVEYLRDGSVRQALVTLSGKVG' A
#
# COMPACT_ATOMS: atom_id res chain seq x y z
N MET A 1 12.85 -4.46 1.25
CA MET A 1 13.02 -3.05 1.68
C MET A 1 11.64 -2.41 1.64
N ALA A 2 11.14 -1.85 2.75
CA ALA A 2 9.86 -1.16 2.74
C ALA A 2 10.02 0.11 1.91
N ALA A 3 9.42 0.13 0.73
CA ALA A 3 9.63 1.19 -0.24
C ALA A 3 8.97 2.48 0.25
N GLY A 4 9.76 3.38 0.86
CA GLY A 4 9.44 4.79 1.05
C GLY A 4 8.26 5.15 1.95
N LEU A 5 7.39 4.21 2.30
CA LEU A 5 6.24 4.40 3.18
C LEU A 5 6.72 4.63 4.61
N ARG A 6 6.06 5.57 5.29
CA ARG A 6 6.38 6.02 6.64
C ARG A 6 5.13 5.96 7.51
N ALA A 7 5.34 5.87 8.81
CA ALA A 7 4.24 6.04 9.76
C ALA A 7 3.59 7.42 9.55
N GLY A 8 2.25 7.45 9.51
CA GLY A 8 1.47 8.64 9.18
C GLY A 8 1.00 8.72 7.72
N ASP A 9 1.44 7.81 6.85
CA ASP A 9 0.89 7.69 5.50
C ASP A 9 -0.52 7.10 5.53
N VAL A 10 -1.43 7.72 4.79
CA VAL A 10 -2.79 7.20 4.58
C VAL A 10 -2.87 6.59 3.19
N VAL A 11 -2.94 5.27 3.11
CA VAL A 11 -3.08 4.57 1.83
C VAL A 11 -4.48 4.77 1.25
N THR A 12 -4.56 5.28 0.03
CA THR A 12 -5.83 5.53 -0.69
C THR A 12 -6.03 4.58 -1.87
N ARG A 13 -4.95 3.98 -2.38
CA ARG A 13 -5.00 3.07 -3.54
C ARG A 13 -3.88 2.04 -3.48
N LEU A 14 -4.17 0.81 -3.88
CA LEU A 14 -3.19 -0.27 -4.00
C LEU A 14 -3.42 -1.02 -5.31
N GLY A 15 -2.37 -1.15 -6.13
CA GLY A 15 -2.45 -1.86 -7.42
C GLY A 15 -3.47 -1.25 -8.39
N GLY A 16 -3.75 0.05 -8.29
CA GLY A 16 -4.79 0.72 -9.08
C GLY A 16 -6.22 0.55 -8.54
N VAL A 17 -6.41 -0.20 -7.45
CA VAL A 17 -7.70 -0.38 -6.76
C VAL A 17 -7.81 0.60 -5.60
N ARG A 18 -8.93 1.33 -5.50
CA ARG A 18 -9.21 2.24 -4.38
C ARG A 18 -9.39 1.44 -3.10
N VAL A 19 -8.77 1.93 -2.03
CA VAL A 19 -8.87 1.36 -0.69
C VAL A 19 -9.42 2.43 0.23
N GLU A 20 -10.53 2.12 0.91
CA GLU A 20 -11.24 3.09 1.76
C GLU A 20 -10.91 2.91 3.25
N ASP A 21 -10.49 1.70 3.64
CA ASP A 21 -10.15 1.36 5.02
C ASP A 21 -9.08 0.26 5.12
N GLY A 22 -8.61 0.02 6.35
CA GLY A 22 -7.59 -0.99 6.63
C GLY A 22 -8.03 -2.43 6.33
N THR A 23 -9.32 -2.74 6.39
CA THR A 23 -9.86 -4.06 6.04
C THR A 23 -9.76 -4.29 4.54
N GLY A 24 -10.18 -3.31 3.74
CA GLY A 24 -10.02 -3.30 2.30
C GLY A 24 -8.56 -3.45 1.89
N LEU A 25 -7.64 -2.80 2.61
CA LEU A 25 -6.21 -2.94 2.37
C LEU A 25 -5.75 -4.39 2.56
N ILE A 26 -6.10 -5.01 3.69
CA ILE A 26 -5.73 -6.41 3.99
C ILE A 26 -6.30 -7.36 2.93
N VAL A 27 -7.55 -7.16 2.51
CA VAL A 27 -8.18 -7.95 1.45
C VAL A 27 -7.43 -7.81 0.13
N GLN A 28 -7.07 -6.59 -0.27
CA GLN A 28 -6.29 -6.36 -1.49
C GLN A 28 -4.91 -7.03 -1.40
N VAL A 29 -4.18 -6.82 -0.31
CA VAL A 29 -2.85 -7.45 -0.12
C VAL A 29 -2.93 -8.97 -0.23
N ARG A 30 -3.97 -9.61 0.33
CA ARG A 30 -4.18 -11.06 0.25
C ARG A 30 -4.54 -11.57 -1.15
N ARG A 31 -5.03 -10.71 -2.05
CA ARG A 31 -5.33 -11.06 -3.44
C ARG A 31 -4.09 -11.10 -4.33
N HIS A 32 -3.00 -10.48 -3.89
CA HIS A 32 -1.73 -10.43 -4.61
C HIS A 32 -0.74 -11.46 -4.08
N ARG A 33 0.26 -11.79 -4.90
CA ARG A 33 1.26 -12.79 -4.53
C ARG A 33 2.36 -12.13 -3.68
N PRO A 34 2.86 -12.82 -2.64
CA PRO A 34 4.09 -12.40 -1.97
C PRO A 34 5.22 -12.27 -3.00
N GLY A 35 6.01 -11.19 -2.91
CA GLY A 35 7.07 -10.86 -3.86
C GLY A 35 6.62 -10.05 -5.08
N GLU A 36 5.32 -9.81 -5.25
CA GLU A 36 4.79 -8.92 -6.29
C GLU A 36 5.08 -7.46 -5.95
N GLU A 37 5.48 -6.67 -6.96
CA GLU A 37 5.61 -5.22 -6.85
C GLU A 37 4.30 -4.54 -7.20
N LEU A 38 3.81 -3.71 -6.28
CA LEU A 38 2.54 -3.02 -6.39
C LEU A 38 2.73 -1.52 -6.18
N ALA A 39 2.10 -0.74 -7.04
CA ALA A 39 1.98 0.70 -6.84
C ALA A 39 0.98 0.97 -5.71
N VAL A 40 1.43 1.70 -4.69
CA VAL A 40 0.61 2.20 -3.59
C VAL A 40 0.54 3.71 -3.67
N GLU A 41 -0.68 4.22 -3.76
CA GLU A 41 -0.98 5.64 -3.65
C GLU A 41 -1.32 5.94 -2.19
N TYR A 42 -0.69 6.99 -1.66
CA TYR A 42 -0.83 7.39 -0.28
C TYR A 42 -0.82 8.91 -0.12
N LEU A 43 -1.51 9.40 0.90
CA LEU A 43 -1.47 10.78 1.30
C LEU A 43 -0.40 10.98 2.38
N ARG A 44 0.49 11.95 2.18
CA ARG A 44 1.44 12.41 3.20
C ARG A 44 1.50 13.94 3.17
N ASP A 45 1.35 14.57 4.32
CA ASP A 45 1.35 16.04 4.45
C ASP A 45 0.31 16.73 3.54
N GLY A 46 -0.86 16.10 3.36
CA GLY A 46 -1.92 16.61 2.48
C GLY A 46 -1.65 16.44 0.98
N SER A 47 -0.50 15.88 0.59
CA SER A 47 -0.15 15.62 -0.80
C SER A 47 -0.29 14.14 -1.15
N VAL A 48 -0.90 13.86 -2.30
CA VAL A 48 -0.96 12.50 -2.86
C VAL A 48 0.39 12.14 -3.45
N ARG A 49 0.92 10.97 -3.09
CA ARG A 49 2.18 10.42 -3.56
C ARG A 49 1.99 8.95 -3.91
N GLN A 50 2.90 8.42 -4.73
CA GLN A 50 2.88 7.03 -5.15
C GLN A 50 4.24 6.39 -4.88
N ALA A 51 4.24 5.17 -4.35
CA ALA A 51 5.43 4.36 -4.13
C ALA A 51 5.22 2.95 -4.69
N LEU A 52 6.27 2.35 -5.24
CA LEU A 52 6.29 0.94 -5.63
C LEU A 52 6.73 0.12 -4.44
N VAL A 53 5.85 -0.70 -3.88
CA VAL A 53 6.14 -1.59 -2.75
C VAL A 53 6.13 -3.03 -3.20
N THR A 54 7.16 -3.78 -2.79
CA THR A 54 7.14 -5.24 -2.90
C THR A 54 6.38 -5.82 -1.72
N LEU A 55 5.35 -6.63 -1.97
CA LEU A 55 4.60 -7.34 -0.93
C LEU A 55 5.48 -8.41 -0.29
N SER A 56 6.26 -8.01 0.70
CA SER A 56 6.91 -8.93 1.64
C SER A 56 5.83 -9.32 2.64
N GLY A 57 5.39 -10.57 2.67
CA GLY A 57 4.23 -11.06 3.43
C GLY A 57 4.33 -10.98 4.96
N LYS A 58 4.85 -9.89 5.52
CA LYS A 58 4.94 -9.63 6.94
C LYS A 58 4.28 -8.29 7.25
N VAL A 59 2.95 -8.34 7.36
CA VAL A 59 2.23 -7.43 8.24
C VAL A 59 2.53 -7.93 9.66
N GLY A 60 3.45 -7.23 10.34
CA GLY A 60 3.71 -7.43 11.76
C GLY A 60 2.65 -6.72 12.59
#